data_AF-A0A840A7K2-F1
#
_entry.id   AF-A0A840A7K2-F1
#
_cell.length_a   1.000
_cell.length_b   1.000
_cell.length_c   1.000
_cell.angle_alpha   90.00
_cell.angle_beta   90.00
_cell.angle_gamma   90.00
#
_symmetry.space_group_name_H-M   'P 1'
#
loop_
_entity.id
_entity.type
_entity.pdbx_description
1 polymer ?
#
loop_
_entity_poly.entity_id
_entity_poly.type
_entity_poly.pdbx_seq_one_letter_code
_entity_poly.pdbx_strand_id
1 'polypeptide(L)'
;MDRGELAGLATEDVAEAQSKGALHLYAWFAARGTFVWAVSTLILRLLPSAWVDRPAWTLLITGLVSGSGLVIATLLFLRKIEQRHRMAALASFVAPQMVLDAGVTVFFNHVLPNFPADHAPLFGAFVLWAYAVMLTTAVIATRPR
;
A
#
# COMPACT_ATOMS: atom_id res chain seq x y z
N MET A 1 -10.07 -14.37 20.06
CA MET A 1 -9.26 -13.13 20.05
C MET A 1 -10.19 -11.97 19.82
N ASP A 2 -10.23 -11.08 20.81
CA ASP A 2 -11.05 -9.88 20.75
C ASP A 2 -10.37 -8.80 19.87
N ARG A 3 -11.16 -7.91 19.25
CA ARG A 3 -10.67 -6.79 18.43
C ARG A 3 -9.72 -5.88 19.22
N GLY A 4 -9.93 -5.78 20.53
CA GLY A 4 -9.05 -5.04 21.45
C GLY A 4 -7.66 -5.64 21.58
N GLU A 5 -7.53 -6.97 21.66
CA GLU A 5 -6.24 -7.68 21.70
C GLU A 5 -5.44 -7.48 20.41
N LEU A 6 -6.09 -7.61 19.25
CA LEU A 6 -5.43 -7.42 17.94
C LEU A 6 -4.94 -5.98 17.73
N ALA A 7 -5.68 -5.00 18.25
CA ALA A 7 -5.27 -3.60 18.21
C ALA A 7 -4.09 -3.31 19.15
N GLY A 8 -4.11 -3.91 20.36
CA GLY A 8 -3.05 -3.81 21.36
C GLY A 8 -1.72 -4.35 20.87
N LEU A 9 -1.73 -5.57 20.31
CA LEU A 9 -0.53 -6.20 19.73
C LEU A 9 0.07 -5.37 18.60
N ALA A 10 -0.77 -4.82 17.72
CA ALA A 10 -0.31 -3.97 16.62
C ALA A 10 0.24 -2.60 17.08
N THR A 11 -0.09 -2.14 18.28
CA THR A 11 0.48 -0.93 18.89
C THR A 11 1.75 -1.22 19.70
N GLU A 12 1.80 -2.36 20.39
CA GLU A 12 3.02 -2.84 21.06
C GLU A 12 4.14 -3.09 20.07
N ASP A 13 3.86 -3.75 18.94
CA ASP A 13 4.87 -4.02 17.90
C ASP A 13 5.50 -2.74 17.33
N VAL A 14 4.70 -1.69 17.15
CA VAL A 14 5.18 -0.39 16.64
C VAL A 14 6.00 0.34 17.70
N ALA A 15 5.59 0.29 18.96
CA ALA A 15 6.31 0.87 20.08
C ALA A 15 7.65 0.13 20.34
N GLU A 16 7.65 -1.20 20.23
CA GLU A 16 8.85 -2.01 20.33
C GLU A 16 9.81 -1.77 19.15
N ALA A 17 9.29 -1.61 17.93
CA ALA A 17 10.11 -1.25 16.78
C ALA A 17 10.73 0.14 16.91
N GLN A 18 10.05 1.09 17.56
CA GLN A 18 10.57 2.44 17.85
C GLN A 18 11.63 2.45 18.97
N SER A 19 11.57 1.52 19.92
CA SER A 19 12.55 1.42 21.01
C SER A 19 13.91 0.84 20.57
N LYS A 20 13.92 0.02 19.49
CA LYS A 20 15.13 -0.65 18.97
C LYS A 20 15.95 0.17 17.95
N GLY A 21 15.62 1.44 17.73
CA GLY A 21 16.36 2.37 16.86
C GLY A 21 15.78 2.52 15.45
N ALA A 22 16.08 3.65 14.79
CA ALA A 22 15.42 4.08 13.55
C ALA A 22 15.57 3.10 12.37
N LEU A 23 16.72 2.43 12.24
CA LEU A 23 16.95 1.46 11.16
C LEU A 23 16.02 0.25 11.27
N HIS A 24 15.86 -0.30 12.48
CA HIS A 24 14.97 -1.43 12.73
C HIS A 24 13.51 -1.06 12.45
N LEU A 25 13.10 0.14 12.86
CA LEU A 25 11.78 0.68 12.55
C LEU A 25 11.51 0.74 11.04
N TYR A 26 12.44 1.28 10.26
CA TYR A 26 12.29 1.40 8.81
C TYR A 26 12.30 0.05 8.10
N ALA A 27 13.16 -0.88 8.53
CA ALA A 27 13.19 -2.25 8.02
C ALA A 27 11.86 -2.98 8.30
N TRP A 28 11.29 -2.79 9.49
CA TRP A 28 9.98 -3.36 9.84
C TRP A 28 8.86 -2.82 8.95
N PHE A 29 8.85 -1.51 8.67
CA PHE A 29 7.89 -0.93 7.72
C PHE A 29 8.09 -1.41 6.29
N ALA A 30 9.33 -1.57 5.84
CA ALA A 30 9.62 -2.14 4.53
C ALA A 30 9.10 -3.57 4.41
N ALA A 31 9.35 -4.43 5.40
CA ALA A 31 8.83 -5.79 5.44
C ALA A 31 7.29 -5.81 5.41
N ARG A 32 6.64 -4.92 6.15
CA ARG A 32 5.18 -4.82 6.18
C ARG A 32 4.60 -4.33 4.85
N GLY A 33 5.25 -3.36 4.20
CA GLY A 33 4.88 -2.89 2.87
C GLY A 33 4.98 -4.02 1.84
N THR A 34 6.10 -4.74 1.82
CA THR A 34 6.29 -5.91 0.96
C THR A 34 5.24 -6.99 1.22
N PHE A 35 4.88 -7.25 2.48
CA PHE A 35 3.81 -8.21 2.82
C PHE A 35 2.45 -7.76 2.27
N VAL A 36 2.08 -6.49 2.47
CA VAL A 36 0.83 -5.92 1.94
C VAL A 36 0.79 -6.01 0.41
N TRP A 37 1.91 -5.71 -0.25
CA TRP A 37 2.06 -5.90 -1.69
C TRP A 37 1.81 -7.36 -2.08
N ALA A 38 2.50 -8.32 -1.44
CA ALA A 38 2.39 -9.74 -1.80
C ALA A 38 0.95 -10.26 -1.68
N VAL A 39 0.25 -9.87 -0.60
CA VAL A 39 -1.18 -10.20 -0.41
C VAL A 39 -2.04 -9.54 -1.49
N SER A 40 -1.80 -8.28 -1.81
CA SER A 40 -2.57 -7.56 -2.84
C SER A 40 -2.37 -8.18 -4.23
N THR A 41 -1.13 -8.49 -4.60
CA THR A 41 -0.82 -9.17 -5.86
C THR A 41 -1.44 -10.56 -5.91
N LEU A 42 -1.44 -11.30 -4.81
CA LEU A 42 -2.10 -12.61 -4.73
C LEU A 42 -3.61 -12.49 -4.94
N ILE A 43 -4.26 -11.51 -4.30
CA ILE A 43 -5.69 -11.24 -4.50
C ILE A 43 -5.99 -10.93 -5.97
N LEU A 44 -5.20 -10.04 -6.59
CA LEU A 44 -5.34 -9.73 -8.01
C LEU A 44 -5.18 -10.97 -8.88
N ARG A 45 -4.16 -11.79 -8.61
CA ARG A 45 -3.92 -13.04 -9.34
C ARG A 45 -5.06 -14.05 -9.23
N LEU A 46 -5.74 -14.09 -8.09
CA LEU A 46 -6.88 -14.98 -7.85
C LEU A 46 -8.23 -14.38 -8.27
N LEU A 47 -8.24 -13.11 -8.69
CA LEU A 47 -9.46 -12.43 -9.09
C LEU A 47 -10.00 -13.04 -10.40
N PRO A 48 -11.31 -13.34 -10.51
CA PRO A 48 -11.89 -13.83 -11.75
C PRO A 48 -11.69 -12.82 -12.89
N SER A 49 -11.33 -13.28 -14.08
CA SER A 49 -11.14 -12.41 -15.27
C SER A 49 -12.37 -11.54 -15.59
N ALA A 50 -13.58 -12.02 -15.27
CA ALA A 50 -14.83 -11.29 -15.43
C ALA A 50 -14.96 -10.01 -14.56
N TRP A 51 -14.04 -9.78 -13.62
CA TRP A 51 -13.94 -8.52 -12.88
C TRP A 51 -13.19 -7.43 -13.65
N VAL A 52 -12.36 -7.82 -14.62
CA VAL A 52 -11.48 -6.90 -15.37
C VAL A 52 -12.25 -6.18 -16.48
N ASP A 53 -13.13 -6.90 -17.17
CA ASP A 53 -13.90 -6.39 -18.32
C ASP A 53 -15.17 -5.62 -17.94
N ARG A 54 -15.15 -4.91 -16.80
CA ARG A 54 -16.32 -4.20 -16.29
C ARG A 54 -16.42 -2.78 -16.90
N PRO A 55 -17.64 -2.25 -17.07
CA PRO A 55 -17.87 -0.95 -17.71
C PRO A 55 -17.15 0.21 -16.99
N ALA A 56 -16.78 1.27 -17.71
CA ALA A 56 -15.95 2.36 -17.19
C ALA A 56 -16.42 2.99 -15.86
N TRP A 57 -17.73 3.04 -15.60
CA TRP A 57 -18.27 3.57 -14.35
C TRP A 57 -17.92 2.72 -13.12
N THR A 58 -17.78 1.39 -13.25
CA THR A 58 -17.34 0.54 -12.14
C THR A 58 -15.87 0.78 -11.81
N LEU A 59 -15.05 1.09 -12.82
CA LEU A 59 -13.64 1.47 -12.60
C LEU A 59 -13.55 2.81 -11.86
N LEU A 60 -14.40 3.78 -12.18
CA LEU A 60 -14.48 5.05 -11.46
C LEU A 60 -14.86 4.86 -9.99
N ILE A 61 -15.89 4.07 -9.71
CA ILE A 61 -16.31 3.77 -8.33
C ILE A 61 -15.19 3.04 -7.58
N THR A 62 -14.59 2.02 -8.21
CA THR A 62 -13.49 1.25 -7.61
C THR A 62 -12.30 2.14 -7.33
N GLY A 63 -11.95 3.05 -8.24
CA GLY A 63 -10.93 4.07 -8.04
C GLY A 63 -11.29 4.98 -6.86
N LEU A 64 -12.49 5.55 -6.82
CA LEU A 64 -12.90 6.48 -5.77
C LEU A 64 -12.92 5.83 -4.38
N VAL A 65 -13.41 4.60 -4.28
CA VAL A 65 -13.40 3.79 -3.05
C VAL A 65 -11.96 3.46 -2.64
N SER A 66 -11.13 3.01 -3.58
CA SER A 66 -9.72 2.67 -3.31
C SER A 66 -8.93 3.90 -2.85
N GLY A 67 -9.12 5.05 -3.50
CA GLY A 67 -8.45 6.30 -3.17
C GLY A 67 -8.84 6.80 -1.79
N SER A 68 -10.14 6.81 -1.49
CA SER A 68 -10.65 7.19 -0.16
C SER A 68 -10.10 6.26 0.92
N GLY A 69 -10.08 4.96 0.66
CA GLY A 69 -9.48 3.96 1.54
C GLY A 69 -8.00 4.19 1.78
N LEU A 70 -7.23 4.50 0.73
CA LEU A 70 -5.80 4.80 0.81
C LEU A 70 -5.53 6.07 1.64
N VAL A 71 -6.33 7.13 1.47
CA VAL A 71 -6.22 8.34 2.29
C VAL A 71 -6.42 8.00 3.76
N ILE A 72 -7.51 7.31 4.09
CA ILE A 72 -7.83 6.95 5.48
C ILE A 72 -6.74 6.06 6.08
N ALA A 73 -6.34 5.01 5.35
CA ALA A 73 -5.29 4.09 5.79
C ALA A 73 -3.96 4.82 6.02
N THR A 74 -3.59 5.73 5.13
CA THR A 74 -2.37 6.56 5.26
C THR A 74 -2.44 7.45 6.50
N LEU A 75 -3.57 8.11 6.74
CA LEU A 75 -3.74 8.95 7.94
C LEU A 75 -3.66 8.12 9.22
N LEU A 76 -4.28 6.94 9.26
CA LEU A 76 -4.21 6.03 10.40
C LEU A 76 -2.79 5.50 10.63
N PHE A 77 -2.07 5.17 9.55
CA PHE A 77 -0.66 4.78 9.59
C PHE A 77 0.20 5.87 10.22
N LEU A 78 0.09 7.11 9.73
CA LEU A 78 0.90 8.24 10.21
C LEU A 78 0.59 8.60 11.66
N ARG A 79 -0.66 8.45 12.11
CA ARG A 79 -1.06 8.70 13.51
C ARG A 79 -0.30 7.82 14.52
N LYS A 80 0.12 6.62 14.13
CA LYS A 80 0.85 5.69 15.00
C LYS A 80 2.35 5.97 15.10
N ILE A 81 2.85 6.91 14.29
CA ILE A 81 4.29 7.15 14.13
C ILE A 81 4.63 8.55 14.63
N GLU A 82 5.73 8.65 15.37
CA GLU A 82 6.27 9.93 15.82
C GLU A 82 6.58 10.84 14.61
N GLN A 83 6.29 12.14 14.73
CA GLN A 83 6.30 13.06 13.58
C GLN A 83 7.63 13.07 12.81
N ARG A 84 8.77 12.97 13.51
CA ARG A 84 10.11 12.90 12.92
C ARG A 84 10.35 11.68 12.01
N HIS A 85 9.64 10.57 12.26
CA HIS A 85 9.82 9.31 11.52
C HIS A 85 8.77 9.08 10.44
N ARG A 86 7.67 9.83 10.42
CA ARG A 86 6.52 9.59 9.54
C ARG A 86 6.86 9.47 8.05
N MET A 87 7.63 10.41 7.52
CA MET A 87 8.02 10.40 6.09
C MET A 87 8.96 9.24 5.77
N ALA A 88 9.99 9.04 6.59
CA ALA A 88 10.95 7.95 6.37
C ALA A 88 10.30 6.57 6.51
N ALA A 89 9.41 6.40 7.49
CA ALA A 89 8.65 5.16 7.69
C ALA A 89 7.69 4.89 6.54
N LEU A 90 6.95 5.90 6.06
CA LEU A 90 6.07 5.74 4.91
C LEU A 90 6.87 5.44 3.64
N ALA A 91 7.96 6.17 3.39
CA ALA A 91 8.84 5.91 2.25
C ALA A 91 9.39 4.48 2.30
N SER A 92 9.83 4.02 3.48
CA SER A 92 10.31 2.65 3.67
C SER A 92 9.21 1.61 3.43
N PHE A 93 7.96 1.93 3.77
CA PHE A 93 6.81 1.09 3.48
C PHE A 93 6.53 0.99 1.97
N VAL A 94 6.45 2.12 1.26
CA VAL A 94 6.04 2.14 -0.16
C VAL A 94 7.15 1.83 -1.16
N ALA A 95 8.40 2.22 -0.91
CA ALA A 95 9.50 2.08 -1.86
C ALA A 95 9.74 0.63 -2.35
N PRO A 96 9.80 -0.40 -1.47
CA PRO A 96 9.97 -1.78 -1.96
C PRO A 96 8.76 -2.23 -2.79
N GLN A 97 7.55 -1.77 -2.45
CA GLN A 97 6.34 -2.08 -3.23
C GLN A 97 6.43 -1.48 -4.64
N MET A 98 6.88 -0.23 -4.77
CA MET A 98 7.07 0.41 -6.08
C MET A 98 8.03 -0.37 -6.99
N VAL A 99 9.14 -0.88 -6.43
CA VAL A 99 10.10 -1.72 -7.16
C VAL A 99 9.46 -3.03 -7.61
N LEU A 100 8.71 -3.66 -6.71
CA LEU A 100 8.03 -4.92 -7.00
C LEU A 100 6.93 -4.74 -8.04
N ASP A 101 6.17 -3.64 -8.00
CA ASP A 101 5.14 -3.30 -8.99
C ASP A 101 5.73 -3.00 -10.38
N ALA A 102 6.91 -2.40 -10.44
CA ALA A 102 7.64 -2.29 -11.70
C ALA A 102 7.99 -3.69 -12.26
N GLY A 103 8.39 -4.62 -11.39
CA GLY A 103 8.57 -6.03 -11.73
C GLY A 103 7.28 -6.68 -12.24
N VAL A 104 6.15 -6.47 -11.57
CA VAL A 104 4.84 -6.94 -12.03
C VAL A 104 4.52 -6.37 -13.41
N THR A 105 4.81 -5.10 -13.65
CA THR A 105 4.54 -4.45 -14.94
C THR A 105 5.39 -5.06 -16.07
N VAL A 106 6.67 -5.36 -15.81
CA VAL A 106 7.57 -6.01 -16.79
C VAL A 106 7.17 -7.46 -17.05
N PHE A 107 6.80 -8.21 -16.01
CA PHE A 107 6.45 -9.64 -16.08
C PHE A 107 4.93 -9.87 -15.99
N PHE A 108 4.12 -8.93 -16.50
CA PHE A 108 2.69 -8.84 -16.23
C PHE A 108 1.94 -10.14 -16.49
N ASN A 109 2.10 -10.73 -17.68
CA ASN A 109 1.41 -11.97 -18.06
C ASN A 109 1.83 -13.19 -17.21
N HIS A 110 3.02 -13.15 -16.60
CA HIS A 110 3.50 -14.24 -15.75
C HIS A 110 2.98 -14.09 -14.31
N VAL A 111 2.91 -12.86 -13.81
CA VAL A 111 2.46 -12.55 -12.44
C VAL A 111 0.93 -12.53 -12.35
N LEU A 112 0.27 -11.91 -13.33
CA LEU A 112 -1.18 -11.72 -13.44
C LEU A 112 -1.73 -12.34 -14.75
N PRO A 113 -1.63 -13.68 -14.92
CA PRO A 113 -2.05 -14.37 -16.14
C PRO A 113 -3.57 -14.31 -16.39
N ASN A 114 -4.35 -13.95 -15.37
CA ASN A 114 -5.79 -13.79 -15.43
C ASN A 114 -6.24 -12.44 -16.04
N PHE A 115 -5.30 -11.51 -16.27
CA PHE A 115 -5.55 -10.22 -16.90
C PHE A 115 -5.11 -10.23 -18.38
N PRO A 116 -5.83 -9.54 -19.27
CA PRO A 116 -5.37 -9.36 -20.65
C PRO A 116 -4.05 -8.56 -20.71
N ALA A 117 -3.16 -8.91 -21.63
CA ALA A 117 -1.80 -8.37 -21.69
C ALA A 117 -1.73 -6.85 -21.96
N ASP A 118 -2.73 -6.31 -22.65
CA ASP A 118 -2.90 -4.89 -22.94
C ASP A 118 -3.30 -4.05 -21.71
N HIS A 119 -3.59 -4.69 -20.56
CA HIS A 119 -3.92 -4.01 -19.31
C HIS A 119 -2.70 -3.64 -18.45
N ALA A 120 -1.48 -4.07 -18.82
CA ALA A 120 -0.27 -3.73 -18.08
C ALA A 120 -0.07 -2.20 -17.89
N PRO A 121 -0.30 -1.33 -18.91
CA PRO A 121 -0.21 0.11 -18.73
C PRO A 121 -1.26 0.66 -17.76
N LEU A 122 -2.48 0.11 -17.78
CA LEU A 122 -3.55 0.51 -16.87
C LEU A 122 -3.21 0.15 -15.42
N PHE A 123 -2.66 -1.05 -15.19
CA PHE A 123 -2.14 -1.45 -13.89
C PHE A 123 -1.05 -0.49 -13.40
N GLY A 124 -0.05 -0.20 -14.23
CA GLY A 124 1.01 0.75 -13.90
C GLY A 124 0.48 2.14 -13.55
N ALA A 125 -0.48 2.65 -14.34
CA ALA A 125 -1.13 3.93 -14.07
C ALA A 125 -1.90 3.94 -12.74
N PHE A 126 -2.64 2.87 -12.44
CA PHE A 126 -3.40 2.73 -11.19
C PHE A 126 -2.47 2.70 -9.97
N VAL A 127 -1.37 1.95 -10.05
CA VAL A 127 -0.39 1.84 -8.98
C VAL A 127 0.32 3.19 -8.75
N LEU A 128 0.75 3.87 -9.82
CA LEU A 128 1.35 5.21 -9.72
C LEU A 128 0.38 6.21 -9.07
N TRP A 129 -0.89 6.16 -9.46
CA TRP A 129 -1.93 6.98 -8.87
C TRP A 129 -2.12 6.69 -7.37
N ALA A 130 -2.15 5.41 -6.97
CA ALA A 130 -2.24 5.00 -5.56
C ALA A 130 -1.07 5.57 -4.72
N TYR A 131 0.16 5.46 -5.22
CA TYR A 131 1.33 6.04 -4.56
C TYR A 131 1.25 7.58 -4.48
N ALA A 132 0.80 8.24 -5.54
CA ALA A 132 0.60 9.69 -5.52
C ALA A 132 -0.40 10.11 -4.45
N VAL A 133 -1.51 9.39 -4.29
CA VAL A 133 -2.51 9.63 -3.23
C VAL A 133 -1.88 9.45 -1.84
N MET A 134 -1.18 8.35 -1.59
CA MET A 134 -0.54 8.08 -0.29
C MET A 134 0.51 9.15 0.05
N LEU A 135 1.43 9.44 -0.86
CA LEU A 135 2.51 10.40 -0.64
C LEU A 135 1.97 11.82 -0.44
N THR A 136 1.00 12.25 -1.27
CA THR A 136 0.40 13.58 -1.13
C THR A 136 -0.34 13.72 0.19
N THR A 137 -1.14 12.72 0.57
CA THR A 137 -1.83 12.69 1.87
C THR A 137 -0.83 12.82 3.00
N ALA A 138 0.27 12.10 2.91
CA ALA A 138 1.27 12.10 3.95
C ALA A 138 2.02 13.42 4.05
N VAL A 139 2.47 13.98 2.93
CA VAL A 139 3.11 15.29 2.88
C VAL A 139 2.22 16.35 3.52
N ILE A 140 0.92 16.37 3.21
CA ILE A 140 -0.03 17.31 3.81
C ILE A 140 -0.16 17.06 5.33
N ALA A 141 -0.29 15.80 5.74
CA ALA A 141 -0.51 15.43 7.14
C ALA A 141 0.74 15.56 8.04
N THR A 142 1.94 15.61 7.48
CA THR A 142 3.20 15.70 8.24
C THR A 142 3.82 17.09 8.30
N ARG A 143 3.23 18.09 7.62
CA ARG A 143 3.71 19.47 7.72
C ARG A 143 3.72 19.93 9.19
N PRO A 144 4.83 20.51 9.68
CA PRO A 144 4.83 21.19 10.96
C PRO A 144 3.79 22.32 10.90
N ARG A 145 2.94 22.40 11.94
CA ARG A 145 2.02 23.51 12.12
C ARG A 145 2.76 24.69 12.73
#